data_AF-A0A2E6S1F9-F1
#
_entry.id   AF-A0A2E6S1F9-F1
#
_cell.length_a   1.000
_cell.length_b   1.000
_cell.length_c   1.000
_cell.angle_alpha   90.00
_cell.angle_beta   90.00
_cell.angle_gamma   90.00
#
_symmetry.space_group_name_H-M   'P 1'
#
loop_
_entity.id
_entity.type
_entity.pdbx_description
1 polymer ?
#
loop_
_entity_poly.entity_id
_entity_poly.type
_entity_poly.pdbx_seq_one_letter_code
_entity_poly.pdbx_strand_id
1 'polypeptide(L)'
;MKKIILPLVILFFFAQDIASACATCFGDPNSKATQGMNFAIITMLTITGGVLSSFVSFIYVLNRRAKDYAKKISFKNQENKGN
;
A
#
# COMPACT_ATOMS: atom_id res chain seq x y z
N MET A 1 12.46 2.86 -1.10
CA MET A 1 11.09 2.78 -0.54
C MET A 1 10.65 1.35 -0.19
N LYS A 2 10.90 0.33 -1.04
CA LYS A 2 10.61 -1.10 -0.75
C LYS A 2 11.12 -1.64 0.60
N LYS A 3 12.24 -1.09 1.11
CA LYS A 3 12.87 -1.48 2.39
C LYS A 3 12.11 -0.98 3.64
N ILE A 4 11.26 0.04 3.50
CA ILE A 4 10.48 0.65 4.60
C ILE A 4 9.03 0.11 4.62
N ILE A 5 8.50 -0.33 3.46
CA ILE A 5 7.18 -0.98 3.40
C ILE A 5 7.15 -2.25 4.27
N LEU A 6 8.20 -3.07 4.24
CA LEU A 6 8.23 -4.33 4.96
C LEU A 6 8.16 -4.16 6.50
N PRO A 7 8.99 -3.31 7.15
CA PRO A 7 8.86 -3.06 8.58
C PRO A 7 7.56 -2.33 8.95
N LEU A 8 7.03 -1.46 8.07
CA LEU A 8 5.77 -0.75 8.31
C LEU A 8 4.56 -1.70 8.32
N VAL A 9 4.52 -2.67 7.39
CA VAL A 9 3.49 -3.71 7.34
C VAL A 9 3.56 -4.62 8.56
N ILE A 10 4.77 -4.99 8.99
CA ILE A 10 4.99 -5.75 10.22
C ILE A 10 4.46 -4.98 11.42
N LEU A 11 4.83 -3.69 11.57
CA LEU A 11 4.37 -2.85 12.67
C LEU A 11 2.84 -2.66 12.68
N PHE A 12 2.22 -2.56 11.51
CA PHE A 12 0.77 -2.46 11.38
C PHE A 12 0.06 -3.75 11.84
N PHE A 13 0.61 -4.92 11.51
CA PHE A 13 0.10 -6.21 11.98
C PHE A 13 0.19 -6.35 13.51
N PHE A 14 1.30 -5.90 14.11
CA PHE A 14 1.46 -5.92 15.57
C PHE A 14 0.57 -4.90 16.30
N ALA A 15 0.17 -3.81 15.65
CA ALA A 15 -0.74 -2.82 16.22
C ALA A 15 -2.21 -3.29 16.27
N GLN A 16 -2.58 -4.30 15.47
CA GLN A 16 -3.93 -4.87 15.50
C GLN A 16 -4.25 -5.59 16.82
N ASP A 17 -3.23 -6.01 17.59
CA ASP A 17 -3.42 -6.60 18.93
C ASP A 17 -4.02 -5.59 19.94
N ILE A 18 -3.76 -4.29 19.75
CA ILE A 18 -4.30 -3.21 20.60
C ILE A 18 -5.74 -2.85 20.19
N ALA A 19 -6.15 -3.24 18.98
CA ALA A 19 -7.51 -3.10 18.48
C ALA A 19 -8.39 -4.29 18.90
N SER A 20 -8.35 -4.67 20.18
CA SER A 20 -9.43 -5.39 20.85
C SER A 20 -10.66 -4.47 20.99
N ALA A 21 -11.09 -3.84 19.90
CA ALA A 21 -12.28 -3.02 19.84
C ALA A 21 -13.51 -3.95 19.75
N CYS A 22 -14.11 -4.15 20.92
CA CYS A 22 -15.45 -4.70 21.16
C CYS A 22 -15.60 -6.22 20.93
N ALA A 23 -15.00 -7.00 21.85
CA ALA A 23 -15.52 -8.33 22.23
C ALA A 23 -16.99 -8.31 22.68
N THR A 24 -17.59 -7.12 22.87
CA THR A 24 -19.04 -6.94 23.03
C THR A 24 -19.83 -7.03 21.71
N CYS A 25 -19.22 -6.91 20.52
CA CYS A 25 -19.92 -6.90 19.23
C CYS A 25 -19.80 -8.20 18.39
N PHE A 26 -18.81 -9.07 18.65
CA PHE A 26 -18.59 -10.27 17.82
C PHE A 26 -19.31 -11.54 18.29
N GLY A 27 -19.95 -11.54 19.46
CA GLY A 27 -20.64 -12.71 20.02
C GLY A 27 -19.72 -13.92 20.21
N ASP A 28 -20.31 -15.11 20.44
CA ASP A 28 -19.55 -16.36 20.57
C ASP A 28 -18.69 -16.60 19.31
N PRO A 29 -17.34 -16.71 19.45
CA PRO A 29 -16.44 -16.95 18.32
C PRO A 29 -16.67 -18.29 17.59
N ASN A 30 -17.42 -19.22 18.18
CA ASN A 30 -17.86 -20.47 17.54
C ASN A 30 -19.21 -20.35 16.83
N SER A 31 -19.87 -19.18 16.88
CA SER A 31 -21.12 -18.98 16.17
C SER A 31 -20.89 -18.83 14.67
N LYS A 32 -21.82 -19.36 13.86
CA LYS A 32 -21.76 -19.25 12.39
C LYS A 32 -21.76 -17.79 11.90
N ALA A 33 -22.31 -16.87 12.69
CA ALA A 33 -22.29 -15.44 12.40
C ALA A 33 -20.87 -14.86 12.41
N THR A 34 -20.02 -15.30 13.35
CA THR A 34 -18.66 -14.80 13.52
C THR A 34 -17.70 -15.33 12.45
N GLN A 35 -17.91 -16.56 11.96
CA GLN A 35 -17.14 -17.10 10.85
C GLN A 35 -17.28 -16.25 9.58
N GLY A 36 -18.49 -15.77 9.26
CA GLY A 36 -18.73 -14.87 8.13
C GLY A 36 -18.05 -13.51 8.32
N MET A 37 -18.08 -12.97 9.53
CA MET A 37 -17.47 -11.66 9.83
C MET A 37 -15.94 -11.69 9.73
N ASN A 38 -15.27 -12.75 10.22
CA ASN A 38 -13.80 -12.84 10.10
C ASN A 38 -13.34 -12.87 8.63
N PHE A 39 -14.05 -13.60 7.77
CA PHE A 39 -13.76 -13.57 6.34
C PHE A 39 -14.00 -12.17 5.74
N ALA A 40 -15.07 -11.48 6.12
CA ALA A 40 -15.36 -10.12 5.64
C ALA A 40 -14.29 -9.10 6.03
N ILE A 41 -13.72 -9.20 7.24
CA ILE A 41 -12.62 -8.33 7.67
C ILE A 41 -11.40 -8.56 6.79
N ILE A 42 -11.05 -9.82 6.52
CA ILE A 42 -9.91 -10.17 5.66
C ILE A 42 -10.11 -9.60 4.25
N THR A 43 -11.31 -9.70 3.67
CA THR A 43 -11.55 -9.16 2.33
C THR A 43 -11.45 -7.64 2.29
N MET A 44 -12.02 -6.93 3.25
CA MET A 44 -11.93 -5.47 3.34
C MET A 44 -10.48 -5.00 3.49
N LEU A 45 -9.72 -5.60 4.41
CA LEU A 45 -8.30 -5.28 4.60
C LEU A 45 -7.48 -5.58 3.34
N THR A 46 -7.77 -6.70 2.67
CA THR A 46 -7.08 -7.08 1.43
C THR A 46 -7.36 -6.09 0.30
N ILE A 47 -8.62 -5.68 0.11
CA ILE A 47 -8.99 -4.73 -0.94
C ILE A 47 -8.37 -3.37 -0.66
N THR A 48 -8.53 -2.82 0.54
CA THR A 48 -7.97 -1.51 0.89
C THR A 48 -6.44 -1.53 0.76
N GLY A 49 -5.77 -2.57 1.25
CA GLY A 49 -4.33 -2.74 1.08
C GLY A 49 -3.91 -2.87 -0.38
N GLY A 50 -4.66 -3.63 -1.17
CA GLY A 50 -4.43 -3.83 -2.61
C GLY A 50 -4.54 -2.53 -3.39
N VAL A 51 -5.60 -1.75 -3.17
CA VAL A 51 -5.82 -0.47 -3.86
C VAL A 51 -4.71 0.52 -3.54
N LEU A 52 -4.39 0.72 -2.25
CA LEU A 52 -3.32 1.64 -1.83
C LEU A 52 -1.97 1.24 -2.44
N SER A 53 -1.62 -0.05 -2.42
CA SER A 53 -0.37 -0.55 -3.00
C SER A 53 -0.29 -0.35 -4.52
N SER A 54 -1.42 -0.42 -5.21
CA SER A 54 -1.53 -0.22 -6.65
C SER A 54 -1.26 1.23 -7.03
N PHE A 55 -1.86 2.20 -6.32
CA PHE A 55 -1.62 3.62 -6.57
C PHE A 55 -0.17 4.01 -6.33
N VAL A 56 0.45 3.52 -5.25
CA VAL A 56 1.86 3.79 -4.97
C VAL A 56 2.76 3.25 -6.09
N SER A 57 2.48 2.05 -6.57
CA SER A 57 3.24 1.43 -7.67
C SER A 57 3.08 2.22 -8.97
N PHE A 58 1.86 2.68 -9.27
CA PHE A 58 1.57 3.48 -10.44
C PHE A 58 2.37 4.79 -10.45
N ILE A 59 2.30 5.56 -9.36
CA ILE A 59 3.05 6.82 -9.22
C ILE A 59 4.56 6.57 -9.28
N TYR A 60 5.05 5.48 -8.68
CA TYR A 60 6.46 5.12 -8.74
C TYR A 60 6.96 4.89 -10.17
N VAL A 61 6.19 4.17 -11.00
CA VAL A 61 6.54 3.93 -12.41
C VAL A 61 6.54 5.24 -13.20
N LEU A 62 5.54 6.10 -12.99
CA LEU A 62 5.48 7.41 -13.63
C LEU A 62 6.68 8.28 -13.26
N ASN A 63 7.03 8.37 -11.98
CA ASN A 63 8.17 9.14 -11.51
C ASN A 63 9.50 8.64 -12.07
N ARG A 64 9.66 7.32 -12.21
CA ARG A 64 10.85 6.74 -12.83
C ARG A 64 10.96 7.17 -14.30
N ARG A 65 9.88 7.01 -15.06
CA ARG A 65 9.84 7.41 -16.47
C ARG A 65 10.06 8.92 -16.63
N ALA A 66 9.43 9.75 -15.79
CA ALA A 66 9.58 11.20 -15.82
C ALA A 66 11.03 11.65 -15.65
N LYS A 67 11.80 10.99 -14.77
CA LYS A 67 13.25 11.25 -14.62
C LYS A 67 14.04 10.92 -15.87
N ASP A 68 13.70 9.83 -16.56
CA ASP A 68 14.36 9.43 -17.81
C ASP A 68 14.08 10.43 -18.93
N TYR A 69 12.84 10.93 -19.04
CA TYR A 69 12.49 11.98 -19.99
C TYR A 69 13.17 13.31 -19.66
N ALA A 70 13.18 13.73 -18.38
CA ALA A 70 13.85 14.95 -17.95
C ALA A 70 15.35 14.93 -18.28
N LYS A 71 16.03 13.79 -18.05
CA LYS A 71 17.45 13.62 -18.41
C LYS A 71 17.68 13.80 -19.92
N LYS A 72 16.81 13.23 -20.76
CA LYS A 72 16.89 13.37 -22.23
C LYS A 72 16.70 14.82 -22.67
N ILE A 73 15.76 15.55 -22.06
CA ILE A 73 15.50 16.96 -22.37
C ILE A 73 16.72 17.82 -21.99
N SER A 74 17.34 17.59 -20.82
CA SER A 74 18.55 18.32 -20.42
C SER A 74 19.75 18.06 -21.33
N PHE A 75 19.91 16.82 -21.83
CA PHE A 75 20.99 16.48 -22.77
C PHE A 75 20.79 17.17 -24.14
N LYS A 76 19.54 17.21 -24.63
CA LYS A 76 19.19 17.92 -25.87
C LYS A 76 19.39 19.43 -25.76
N ASN A 77 19.13 20.02 -24.58
CA ASN A 77 19.33 21.45 -24.34
C ASN A 77 20.84 21.82 -24.32
N GLN A 78 21.69 20.93 -23.82
CA GLN A 78 23.16 21.11 -23.86
C GLN A 78 23.72 21.02 -25.28
N GLU A 79 23.24 20.08 -26.10
CA GLU A 79 23.63 19.99 -27.52
C GLU A 79 23.28 21.27 -28.28
N ASN A 80 22.10 21.85 -28.02
CA ASN A 80 21.66 23.07 -28.69
C ASN A 80 22.41 24.35 -28.24
N LYS A 81 23.11 24.34 -27.09
CA LYS A 81 23.93 25.48 -26.64
C LYS A 81 25.39 25.44 -27.13
N GLY A 82 25.82 24.33 -27.72
CA GLY A 82 27.18 24.14 -28.25
C GLY A 82 27.31 24.22 -29.77
N ASN A 83 26.23 24.57 -30.47
CA ASN A 83 26.17 24.74 -31.92
C ASN A 83 25.84 26.21 -32.25
#